data_AF-A0A354YY19-F1
#
_entry.id   AF-A0A354YY19-F1
#
_cell.length_a   1.000
_cell.length_b   1.000
_cell.length_c   1.000
_cell.angle_alpha   90.00
_cell.angle_beta   90.00
_cell.angle_gamma   90.00
#
_symmetry.space_group_name_H-M   'P 1'
#
loop_
_entity.id
_entity.type
_entity.pdbx_description
1 polymer ?
#
loop_
_entity_poly.entity_id
_entity_poly.type
_entity_poly.pdbx_seq_one_letter_code
_entity_poly.pdbx_strand_id
1 'polypeptide(L)'
;ACVGPRGLRVQNIVSELGGEKIDIIKYDKDPERYISNALSPSRVVAVNINETDKVARVIVPDYQLSLAIGKEGQNARLAAKLTGWKVDIRSESQMSDYYKDIDVEIDDEVLEQDWTEENPGETEIDEQDS
;
A
#
# COMPACT_ATOMS: atom_id res chain seq x y z
N ALA A 1 -25.90 -10.02 3.17
CA ALA A 1 -25.33 -10.49 4.45
C ALA A 1 -24.85 -11.94 4.28
N CYS A 2 -23.53 -12.15 4.22
CA CYS A 2 -22.93 -13.47 3.91
C CYS A 2 -22.63 -14.32 5.15
N VAL A 3 -22.68 -13.73 6.36
CA VAL A 3 -22.15 -14.34 7.59
C VAL A 3 -23.22 -15.07 8.42
N GLY A 4 -24.48 -14.61 8.41
CA GLY A 4 -25.54 -15.15 9.28
C GLY A 4 -25.35 -14.79 10.77
N PRO A 5 -26.34 -15.07 11.63
CA PRO A 5 -26.22 -14.79 13.07
C PRO A 5 -25.03 -15.55 13.67
N ARG A 6 -24.14 -14.83 14.35
CA ARG A 6 -22.91 -15.36 14.99
C ARG A 6 -22.00 -16.19 14.06
N GLY A 7 -22.03 -15.97 12.75
CA GLY A 7 -21.17 -16.69 11.82
C GLY A 7 -21.60 -18.11 11.48
N LEU A 8 -22.80 -18.53 11.89
CA LEU A 8 -23.29 -19.91 11.71
C LEU A 8 -23.22 -20.39 10.26
N ARG A 9 -23.51 -19.52 9.28
CA ARG A 9 -23.46 -19.90 7.86
C ARG A 9 -22.04 -20.20 7.41
N VAL A 10 -21.07 -19.39 7.86
CA VAL A 10 -19.66 -19.56 7.52
C VAL A 10 -19.08 -20.80 8.20
N GLN A 11 -19.44 -21.02 9.47
CA GLN A 11 -18.99 -22.19 10.23
C GLN A 11 -19.46 -23.51 9.61
N ASN A 12 -20.70 -23.56 9.13
CA ASN A 12 -21.21 -24.76 8.44
C ASN A 12 -20.41 -25.03 7.15
N ILE A 13 -20.13 -24.00 6.35
CA ILE A 13 -19.32 -24.14 5.13
C ILE A 13 -17.89 -24.60 5.46
N VAL A 14 -17.25 -24.01 6.48
CA VAL A 14 -15.92 -24.42 6.94
C VAL A 14 -15.90 -25.90 7.36
N SER A 15 -16.96 -26.35 8.05
CA SER A 15 -17.09 -27.75 8.45
C SER A 15 -17.26 -28.69 7.26
N GLU A 16 -17.98 -28.28 6.22
CA GLU A 16 -18.15 -29.05 4.98
C GLU A 16 -16.86 -29.12 4.14
N LEU A 17 -16.02 -28.09 4.20
CA LEU A 17 -14.72 -28.01 3.51
C LEU A 17 -13.57 -28.69 4.28
N GLY A 18 -13.87 -29.51 5.29
CA GLY A 18 -12.84 -30.24 6.03
C GLY A 18 -11.95 -29.36 6.91
N GLY A 19 -12.43 -28.18 7.31
CA GLY A 19 -11.70 -27.27 8.21
C GLY A 19 -10.80 -26.25 7.51
N GLU A 20 -10.90 -26.10 6.19
CA GLU A 20 -10.24 -25.01 5.46
C GLU A 20 -10.67 -23.64 6.01
N LYS A 21 -9.70 -22.74 6.20
CA LYS A 21 -9.95 -21.37 6.71
C LYS A 21 -10.56 -20.52 5.60
N ILE A 22 -11.67 -19.84 5.90
CA ILE A 22 -12.36 -18.94 4.97
C ILE A 22 -12.29 -17.52 5.51
N ASP A 23 -11.79 -16.62 4.69
CA ASP A 23 -11.79 -15.18 4.94
C ASP A 23 -12.85 -14.48 4.09
N ILE A 24 -13.62 -13.59 4.70
CA ILE A 24 -14.67 -12.82 4.02
C ILE A 24 -14.21 -11.38 3.89
N ILE A 25 -13.91 -11.00 2.66
CA ILE A 25 -13.44 -9.65 2.34
C ILE A 25 -14.56 -8.80 1.74
N LYS A 26 -14.43 -7.47 1.86
CA LYS A 26 -15.32 -6.54 1.18
C LYS A 26 -14.78 -6.26 -0.22
N TYR A 27 -15.61 -6.47 -1.23
CA TYR A 27 -15.32 -6.01 -2.58
C TYR A 27 -15.36 -4.48 -2.62
N ASP A 28 -14.44 -3.88 -3.39
CA ASP A 28 -14.45 -2.47 -3.74
C ASP A 28 -14.15 -2.32 -5.23
N LYS A 29 -14.64 -1.24 -5.86
CA LYS A 29 -14.32 -0.92 -7.26
C LYS A 29 -12.96 -0.24 -7.38
N ASP A 30 -12.56 0.45 -6.33
CA ASP A 30 -11.26 1.09 -6.23
C ASP A 30 -10.18 0.01 -5.98
N PRO A 31 -9.17 -0.12 -6.85
CA PRO A 31 -8.19 -1.21 -6.77
C PRO A 31 -7.36 -1.14 -5.49
N GLU A 32 -6.99 0.06 -5.03
CA GLU A 32 -6.27 0.26 -3.78
C GLU A 32 -7.06 -0.27 -2.58
N ARG A 33 -8.32 0.16 -2.43
CA ARG A 33 -9.19 -0.38 -1.36
C ARG A 33 -9.43 -1.87 -1.50
N TYR A 34 -9.62 -2.37 -2.71
CA TYR A 34 -9.90 -3.79 -2.93
C TYR A 34 -8.71 -4.68 -2.57
N ILE A 35 -7.50 -4.29 -2.98
CA ILE A 35 -6.26 -4.99 -2.63
C ILE A 35 -5.99 -4.93 -1.13
N SER A 36 -6.20 -3.76 -0.50
CA SER A 36 -6.08 -3.62 0.95
C SER A 36 -7.03 -4.57 1.70
N ASN A 37 -8.29 -4.66 1.27
CA ASN A 37 -9.26 -5.60 1.84
C ASN A 37 -8.87 -7.07 1.61
N ALA A 38 -8.26 -7.39 0.46
CA ALA A 38 -7.86 -8.76 0.10
C ALA A 38 -6.69 -9.30 0.92
N LEU A 39 -5.91 -8.44 1.58
CA LEU A 39 -4.79 -8.84 2.45
C LEU A 39 -5.19 -9.06 3.92
N SER A 40 -6.48 -8.89 4.25
CA SER A 40 -7.01 -9.25 5.57
C SER A 40 -6.59 -10.68 5.93
N PRO A 41 -6.07 -10.93 7.14
CA PRO A 41 -6.17 -10.13 8.38
C PRO A 41 -5.10 -9.04 8.59
N SER A 42 -4.13 -8.90 7.68
CA SER A 42 -3.07 -7.91 7.83
C SER A 42 -3.57 -6.48 7.61
N ARG A 43 -3.02 -5.53 8.38
CA ARG A 43 -3.30 -4.11 8.22
C ARG A 43 -2.32 -3.52 7.20
N VAL A 44 -2.89 -2.88 6.20
CA VAL A 44 -2.14 -2.14 5.18
C VAL A 44 -1.98 -0.68 5.61
N VAL A 45 -0.77 -0.15 5.43
CA VAL A 45 -0.44 1.26 5.67
C VAL A 45 -0.72 2.07 4.41
N ALA A 46 -0.24 1.60 3.25
CA ALA A 46 -0.41 2.25 1.97
C ALA A 46 -0.40 1.24 0.82
N VAL A 47 -1.03 1.60 -0.30
CA VAL A 47 -0.95 0.84 -1.55
C VAL A 47 -0.56 1.79 -2.68
N ASN A 48 0.51 1.49 -3.39
CA ASN A 48 0.89 2.18 -4.60
C ASN A 48 0.56 1.29 -5.81
N ILE A 49 -0.29 1.80 -6.68
CA ILE A 49 -0.76 1.09 -7.87
C ILE A 49 0.03 1.54 -9.09
N ASN A 50 0.61 0.59 -9.81
CA ASN A 50 1.08 0.77 -11.17
C ASN A 50 0.10 0.06 -12.11
N GLU A 51 -0.76 0.85 -12.77
CA GLU A 51 -1.80 0.34 -13.64
C GLU A 51 -1.24 -0.32 -14.91
N THR A 52 -0.13 0.21 -15.45
CA THR A 52 0.50 -0.28 -16.67
C THR A 52 0.96 -1.74 -16.52
N ASP A 53 1.66 -2.03 -15.42
CA ASP A 53 2.21 -3.38 -15.16
C ASP A 53 1.23 -4.29 -14.38
N LYS A 54 0.08 -3.73 -13.97
CA LYS A 54 -0.86 -4.34 -13.00
C LYS A 54 -0.15 -4.83 -11.75
N VAL A 55 0.71 -3.98 -11.18
CA VAL A 55 1.43 -4.24 -9.95
C VAL A 55 0.89 -3.32 -8.85
N ALA A 56 0.63 -3.90 -7.69
CA ALA A 56 0.28 -3.20 -6.47
C ALA A 56 1.40 -3.41 -5.44
N ARG A 57 2.11 -2.33 -5.12
CA ARG A 57 3.07 -2.31 -4.03
C ARG A 57 2.34 -1.96 -2.74
N VAL A 58 2.37 -2.87 -1.78
CA VAL A 58 1.65 -2.75 -0.52
C VAL A 58 2.64 -2.59 0.61
N ILE A 59 2.45 -1.54 1.41
CA ILE A 59 3.26 -1.28 2.59
C ILE A 59 2.49 -1.76 3.81
N VAL A 60 3.13 -2.59 4.64
CA VAL A 60 2.60 -3.09 5.90
C VAL A 60 3.55 -2.79 7.06
N PRO A 61 3.09 -2.78 8.31
CA PRO A 61 4.00 -2.68 9.44
C PRO A 61 4.95 -3.87 9.50
N ASP A 62 6.20 -3.66 9.93
CA ASP A 62 7.25 -4.67 9.97
C ASP A 62 6.83 -5.97 10.68
N TYR A 63 6.16 -5.83 11.82
CA TYR A 63 5.69 -6.97 12.61
C TYR A 63 4.58 -7.81 11.92
N GLN A 64 3.95 -7.29 10.87
CA GLN A 64 2.93 -7.99 10.09
C GLN A 64 3.41 -8.47 8.73
N LEU A 65 4.67 -8.21 8.33
CA LEU A 65 5.19 -8.61 7.02
C LEU A 65 4.98 -10.11 6.76
N SER A 66 5.33 -10.95 7.73
CA SER A 66 5.15 -12.40 7.64
C SER A 66 3.67 -12.80 7.55
N LEU A 67 2.78 -12.14 8.29
CA LEU A 67 1.33 -12.38 8.24
C LEU A 67 0.74 -11.99 6.87
N ALA A 68 1.15 -10.84 6.35
CA ALA A 68 0.69 -10.33 5.06
C ALA A 68 1.12 -11.23 3.89
N ILE A 69 2.34 -11.77 3.93
CA ILE A 69 2.81 -12.77 2.97
C ILE A 69 2.05 -14.10 3.17
N GLY A 70 1.88 -14.52 4.42
CA GLY A 70 1.29 -15.79 4.81
C GLY A 70 2.25 -16.98 4.65
N LYS A 71 1.87 -18.14 5.21
CA LYS A 71 2.65 -19.37 5.08
C LYS A 71 2.85 -19.72 3.61
N GLU A 72 4.11 -19.89 3.18
CA GLU A 72 4.47 -20.18 1.77
C GLU A 72 3.94 -19.14 0.76
N GLY A 73 3.70 -17.91 1.21
CA GLY A 73 3.14 -16.84 0.39
C GLY A 73 1.66 -17.02 0.06
N GLN A 74 0.95 -17.89 0.78
CA GLN A 74 -0.45 -18.22 0.48
C GLN A 74 -1.35 -16.99 0.48
N ASN A 75 -1.22 -16.09 1.45
CA ASN A 75 -2.09 -14.92 1.56
C ASN A 75 -1.88 -13.97 0.38
N ALA A 76 -0.62 -13.60 0.10
CA ALA A 76 -0.28 -12.77 -1.05
C ALA A 76 -0.74 -13.40 -2.39
N ARG A 77 -0.59 -14.72 -2.55
CA ARG A 77 -1.03 -15.45 -3.75
C ARG A 77 -2.54 -15.44 -3.91
N LEU A 78 -3.29 -15.65 -2.83
CA LEU A 78 -4.75 -15.60 -2.85
C LEU A 78 -5.24 -14.18 -3.16
N ALA A 79 -4.65 -13.15 -2.54
CA ALA A 79 -4.97 -11.76 -2.83
C ALA A 79 -4.68 -11.40 -4.30
N ALA A 80 -3.55 -11.83 -4.85
CA ALA A 80 -3.21 -11.62 -6.25
C ALA A 80 -4.21 -12.30 -7.21
N LYS A 81 -4.60 -13.55 -6.91
CA LYS A 81 -5.58 -14.29 -7.71
C LYS A 81 -6.98 -13.67 -7.62
N LEU A 82 -7.36 -13.19 -6.44
CA LEU A 82 -8.67 -12.61 -6.17
C LEU A 82 -8.86 -11.24 -6.83
N THR A 83 -7.82 -10.41 -6.79
CA THR A 83 -7.86 -9.04 -7.31
C THR A 83 -7.42 -8.95 -8.78
N GLY A 84 -6.63 -9.91 -9.26
CA GLY A 84 -6.03 -9.90 -10.59
C GLY A 84 -4.78 -9.01 -10.70
N TRP A 85 -4.22 -8.57 -9.57
CA TRP A 85 -3.02 -7.73 -9.49
C TRP A 85 -1.81 -8.53 -9.00
N LYS A 86 -0.61 -8.18 -9.46
CA LYS A 86 0.63 -8.65 -8.84
C LYS A 86 0.82 -7.87 -7.54
N VAL A 87 0.86 -8.58 -6.41
CA VAL A 87 0.99 -7.95 -5.08
C VAL A 87 2.43 -8.08 -4.59
N ASP A 88 3.14 -6.95 -4.49
CA ASP A 88 4.48 -6.82 -3.91
C ASP A 88 4.34 -6.23 -2.50
N ILE A 89 4.62 -7.04 -1.47
CA ILE A 89 4.43 -6.62 -0.07
C ILE A 89 5.78 -6.23 0.51
N ARG A 90 5.86 -5.01 1.04
CA ARG A 90 7.05 -4.45 1.70
C ARG A 90 6.70 -3.97 3.10
N SER A 91 7.65 -4.04 4.00
CA SER A 91 7.51 -3.36 5.29
C SER A 91 7.87 -1.88 5.20
N GLU A 92 7.47 -1.11 6.22
CA GLU A 92 7.83 0.30 6.34
C GLU A 92 9.35 0.50 6.34
N SER A 93 10.11 -0.33 7.07
CA SER A 93 11.58 -0.26 7.06
C SER A 93 12.17 -0.52 5.67
N GLN A 94 11.70 -1.54 4.95
CA GLN A 94 12.16 -1.86 3.61
C GLN A 94 11.91 -0.73 2.62
N MET A 95 10.79 -0.01 2.75
CA MET A 95 10.52 1.16 1.91
C MET A 95 11.40 2.34 2.31
N SER A 96 11.63 2.58 3.60
CA SER A 96 12.51 3.65 4.06
C SER A 96 13.95 3.47 3.56
N ASP A 97 14.47 2.25 3.61
CA ASP A 97 15.83 1.96 3.15
C ASP A 97 15.95 2.12 1.63
N TYR A 98 14.93 1.71 0.86
CA TYR A 98 14.88 1.94 -0.58
C TYR A 98 14.98 3.42 -0.97
N TYR A 99 14.33 4.33 -0.22
CA TYR A 99 14.45 5.77 -0.49
C TYR A 99 15.80 6.34 -0.06
N LYS A 100 16.40 5.85 1.03
CA LYS A 100 17.75 6.27 1.43
C LYS A 100 18.78 5.89 0.38
N ASP A 101 18.69 4.69 -0.18
CA ASP A 101 19.61 4.24 -1.23
C ASP A 101 19.48 5.11 -2.49
N ILE A 102 18.27 5.56 -2.83
CA ILE A 102 18.04 6.48 -3.95
C ILE A 102 18.56 7.89 -3.63
N ASP A 103 18.32 8.41 -2.43
CA ASP A 103 18.79 9.75 -2.03
C ASP A 103 20.32 9.82 -2.01
N VAL A 104 21.00 8.73 -1.65
CA VAL A 104 22.48 8.62 -1.69
C VAL A 104 23.02 8.56 -3.12
N GLU A 105 22.25 8.07 -4.10
CA GLU A 105 22.63 8.12 -5.52
C GLU A 105 22.37 9.50 -6.18
N ILE A 106 21.54 10.35 -5.56
CA ILE A 106 21.20 11.69 -6.07
C ILE A 106 22.16 12.78 -5.56
N ASP A 107 23.00 12.49 -4.56
CA ASP A 107 23.95 13.44 -3.99
C ASP A 107 25.36 13.31 -4.61
N ASP A 108 25.50 13.93 -5.80
CA ASP A 108 26.73 14.59 -6.28
C ASP A 108 26.45 15.44 -7.56
N GLU A 109 25.29 15.29 -8.24
CA GLU A 109 25.03 15.98 -9.53
C GLU A 109 23.76 16.86 -9.56
N VAL A 110 22.81 16.73 -8.63
CA VAL A 110 21.46 17.36 -8.75
C VAL A 110 21.23 18.57 -7.81
N LEU A 111 22.04 18.75 -6.76
CA LEU A 111 21.83 19.84 -5.78
C LEU A 111 22.34 21.23 -6.22
N GLU A 112 23.09 21.35 -7.33
CA GLU A 112 23.56 22.66 -7.82
C GLU A 112 22.58 23.41 -8.73
N GLN A 113 21.49 22.79 -9.21
CA GLN A 113 20.64 23.42 -10.24
C GLN A 113 19.32 24.05 -9.74
N ASP A 114 18.96 23.95 -8.45
CA ASP A 114 17.66 24.46 -7.94
C ASP A 114 17.79 25.66 -6.97
N TRP A 115 18.99 26.21 -6.75
CA TRP A 115 19.20 27.39 -5.89
C TRP A 115 19.63 28.68 -6.62
N THR A 116 19.56 28.72 -7.94
CA THR A 116 19.73 29.97 -8.70
C THR A 116 18.58 30.15 -9.69
N GLU A 117 17.46 30.67 -9.21
CA GLU A 117 16.64 31.63 -9.98
C GLU A 117 15.58 32.28 -9.07
N GLU A 118 15.89 33.53 -8.69
CA GLU A 118 14.98 34.66 -8.54
C GLU A 118 13.70 34.52 -7.68
N ASN A 119 13.78 34.98 -6.44
CA ASN A 119 12.63 35.56 -5.75
C ASN A 119 12.79 37.09 -5.70
N PRO A 120 12.36 37.86 -6.71
CA PRO A 120 12.33 39.31 -6.63
C PRO A 120 11.04 39.70 -5.89
N GLY A 121 11.07 39.52 -4.58
CA GLY A 121 9.98 39.87 -3.66
C GLY A 121 10.32 41.08 -2.80
N GLU A 122 11.09 42.05 -3.32
CA GLU A 122 11.20 43.38 -2.72
C GLU A 122 10.15 44.27 -3.38
N THR A 123 9.04 44.51 -2.68
CA THR A 123 8.18 45.66 -3.00
C THR A 123 8.52 46.76 -2.01
N GLU A 124 9.28 47.75 -2.49
CA GLU A 124 9.49 49.03 -1.82
C GLU A 124 8.12 49.66 -1.50
N ILE A 125 7.90 49.96 -0.22
CA ILE A 125 6.89 50.93 0.21
C ILE A 125 7.51 52.31 0.05
N ASP A 126 7.19 53.01 -1.04
CA ASP A 126 7.49 54.43 -1.18
C ASP A 126 6.31 55.26 -0.63
N GLU A 127 6.64 56.21 0.23
CA GLU A 127 5.72 57.21 0.78
C GLU A 127 5.56 58.40 -0.20
N GLN A 128 4.40 59.08 -0.13
CA GLN A 128 4.05 60.41 -0.71
C GLN A 128 3.66 60.38 -2.21
N ASP A 129 2.60 61.03 -2.71
CA ASP A 129 1.87 62.25 -2.32
C ASP A 129 0.44 62.25 -2.91
N SER A 130 -0.58 62.62 -2.11
CA SER A 130 -1.77 63.44 -2.49
C SER A 130 -2.73 63.63 -1.31
#